data_AF-A0A3D1G1D6-F1
#
_entry.id   AF-A0A3D1G1D6-F1
#
_cell.length_a   1.000
_cell.length_b   1.000
_cell.length_c   1.000
_cell.angle_alpha   90.00
_cell.angle_beta   90.00
_cell.angle_gamma   90.00
#
_symmetry.space_group_name_H-M   'P 1'
#
loop_
_entity.id
_entity.type
_entity.pdbx_description
1 polymer ?
#
loop_
_entity_poly.entity_id
_entity_poly.type
_entity_poly.pdbx_seq_one_letter_code
_entity_poly.pdbx_strand_id
1 'polypeptide(L)'
;MSSANSIVIDPHKHGLQPYGCGAVLFKNPEEGRFYKHDSPYTYFTSDQLHLGEITLECSRAGAAAAALWATQQKFPYERSGAFAKRLNASLEAAKGLKRSLIAKDWWVLEPELDICVFSLPGVKASEISALNRAFFEQKAKENLHLALFSLPQRNCPWQIKWDIPSLTVVRSVLMKPEHNDPKLWDRITSV
;
A
#
# COMPACT_ATOMS: atom_id res chain seq x y z
N MET A 1 -17.52 5.95 -4.64
CA MET A 1 -18.23 6.30 -3.39
C MET A 1 -19.67 5.78 -3.33
N SER A 2 -20.16 4.96 -4.27
CA SER A 2 -21.61 4.70 -4.36
C SER A 2 -22.20 4.06 -3.08
N SER A 3 -21.46 3.18 -2.40
CA SER A 3 -21.93 2.49 -1.18
C SER A 3 -21.26 2.91 0.13
N ALA A 4 -20.04 3.45 0.13
CA ALA A 4 -19.33 3.83 1.36
C ALA A 4 -19.76 5.21 1.90
N ASN A 5 -19.88 5.35 3.22
CA ASN A 5 -20.13 6.63 3.89
C ASN A 5 -18.90 7.53 3.91
N SER A 6 -17.71 6.94 4.00
CA SER A 6 -16.43 7.66 3.93
C SER A 6 -15.35 6.81 3.24
N ILE A 7 -14.31 7.48 2.76
CA ILE A 7 -13.13 6.86 2.16
C ILE A 7 -11.89 7.51 2.76
N VAL A 8 -10.96 6.70 3.26
CA VAL A 8 -9.62 7.15 3.62
C VAL A 8 -8.69 6.83 2.45
N ILE A 9 -7.88 7.80 2.05
CA ILE A 9 -6.88 7.65 1.01
C ILE A 9 -5.63 8.41 1.44
N ASP A 10 -4.47 7.82 1.19
CA ASP A 10 -3.19 8.42 1.51
C ASP A 10 -2.48 8.84 0.21
N PRO A 11 -2.55 10.12 -0.18
CA PRO A 11 -1.74 10.65 -1.26
C PRO A 11 -0.24 10.39 -1.09
N HIS A 12 0.25 10.30 0.15
CA HIS A 12 1.65 9.96 0.42
C HIS A 12 2.03 8.49 0.16
N LYS A 13 1.06 7.64 -0.22
CA LYS A 13 1.32 6.29 -0.74
C LYS A 13 1.43 6.34 -2.26
N HIS A 14 0.42 5.87 -2.97
CA HIS A 14 0.42 5.84 -4.44
C HIS A 14 0.13 7.21 -5.09
N GLY A 15 -0.23 8.24 -4.32
CA GLY A 15 -0.57 9.58 -4.82
C GLY A 15 0.64 10.51 -5.07
N LEU A 16 1.87 9.97 -5.01
CA LEU A 16 3.12 10.68 -5.30
C LEU A 16 3.38 11.90 -4.40
N GLN A 17 2.88 11.88 -3.16
CA GLN A 17 3.21 12.90 -2.16
C GLN A 17 4.28 12.43 -1.17
N PRO A 18 5.06 13.34 -0.59
CA PRO A 18 5.81 13.07 0.62
C PRO A 18 4.90 12.73 1.82
N TYR A 19 5.49 12.13 2.85
CA TYR A 19 4.80 11.86 4.12
C TYR A 19 4.12 13.12 4.70
N GLY A 20 3.06 12.90 5.47
CA GLY A 20 2.24 13.98 6.05
C GLY A 20 1.08 14.44 5.14
N CYS A 21 0.81 13.73 4.03
CA CYS A 21 -0.35 13.97 3.18
C CYS A 21 -1.32 12.78 3.20
N GLY A 22 -2.26 12.81 4.15
CA GLY A 22 -3.39 11.88 4.23
C GLY A 22 -4.71 12.60 3.97
N ALA A 23 -5.76 11.87 3.60
CA ALA A 23 -7.08 12.45 3.35
C ALA A 23 -8.22 11.50 3.75
N VAL A 24 -9.30 12.10 4.24
CA VAL A 24 -10.59 11.44 4.41
C VAL A 24 -11.64 12.20 3.60
N LEU A 25 -12.46 11.45 2.86
CA LEU A 25 -13.56 11.98 2.07
C LEU A 25 -14.86 11.44 2.65
N PHE A 26 -15.78 12.33 3.00
CA PHE A 26 -17.11 11.98 3.47
C PHE A 26 -18.12 12.10 2.34
N LYS A 27 -19.02 11.12 2.22
CA LYS A 27 -20.11 11.15 1.24
C LYS A 27 -21.11 12.25 1.58
N ASN A 28 -21.38 12.45 2.87
CA ASN A 28 -22.19 13.57 3.36
C ASN A 28 -21.27 14.59 4.05
N PRO A 29 -21.06 15.79 3.46
CA PRO A 29 -20.29 16.86 4.09
C PRO A 29 -20.81 17.29 5.48
N GLU A 30 -22.11 17.09 5.77
CA GLU A 30 -22.69 17.41 7.08
C GLU A 30 -22.10 16.57 8.22
N GLU A 31 -21.42 15.45 7.92
CA GLU A 31 -20.70 14.66 8.92
C GLU A 31 -19.58 15.47 9.61
N GLY A 32 -19.14 16.58 9.01
CA GLY A 32 -18.28 17.58 9.67
C GLY A 32 -18.81 18.04 11.03
N ARG A 33 -20.13 17.99 11.28
CA ARG A 33 -20.74 18.32 12.58
C ARG A 33 -20.23 17.47 13.74
N PHE A 34 -19.80 16.23 13.47
CA PHE A 34 -19.27 15.33 14.51
C PHE A 34 -17.84 15.69 14.92
N TYR A 35 -17.13 16.43 14.06
CA TYR A 35 -15.78 16.93 14.33
C TYR A 35 -15.78 18.39 14.79
N LYS A 36 -16.95 19.06 14.69
CA LYS A 36 -17.10 20.47 15.02
C LYS A 36 -16.69 20.72 16.46
N HIS A 37 -15.65 21.51 16.61
CA HIS A 37 -15.21 22.03 17.90
C HIS A 37 -14.96 23.53 17.77
N ASP A 38 -15.08 24.22 18.91
CA ASP A 38 -14.83 25.64 18.99
C ASP A 38 -13.53 25.90 19.77
N SER A 39 -12.88 27.00 19.46
CA SER A 39 -11.73 27.50 20.18
C SER A 39 -11.76 29.03 20.17
N PRO A 40 -11.98 29.67 21.33
CA PRO A 40 -12.15 31.12 21.44
C PRO A 40 -10.88 31.92 21.07
N TYR A 41 -9.76 31.25 20.83
CA TYR A 41 -8.48 31.85 20.45
C TYR A 41 -8.14 31.72 18.96
N THR A 42 -8.95 31.04 18.14
CA THR A 42 -8.54 30.68 16.76
C THR A 42 -9.55 31.02 15.67
N TYR A 43 -10.82 31.22 15.99
CA TYR A 43 -11.90 31.31 14.98
C TYR A 43 -12.79 32.55 15.18
N PHE A 44 -12.19 33.70 15.47
CA PHE A 44 -12.90 34.93 15.85
C PHE A 44 -12.82 36.05 14.80
N THR A 45 -12.17 35.82 13.66
CA THR A 45 -11.90 36.84 12.63
C THR A 45 -12.78 36.75 11.39
N SER A 46 -13.56 35.68 11.24
CA SER A 46 -14.42 35.43 10.07
C SER A 46 -15.59 34.52 10.44
N ASP A 47 -16.76 34.78 9.86
CA ASP A 47 -17.93 33.89 9.97
C ASP A 47 -17.85 32.70 8.98
N GLN A 48 -16.80 32.62 8.16
CA GLN A 48 -16.58 31.49 7.27
C GLN A 48 -16.05 30.28 8.02
N LEU A 49 -16.48 29.08 7.62
CA LEU A 49 -16.00 27.82 8.17
C LEU A 49 -14.47 27.74 8.13
N HIS A 50 -13.83 27.66 9.29
CA HIS A 50 -12.42 27.33 9.37
C HIS A 50 -12.26 25.82 9.29
N LEU A 51 -11.51 25.32 8.31
CA LEU A 51 -11.31 23.87 8.12
C LEU A 51 -10.68 23.16 9.33
N GLY A 52 -10.05 23.91 10.25
CA GLY A 52 -9.59 23.38 11.53
C GLY A 52 -10.73 22.96 12.45
N GLU A 53 -11.87 23.66 12.43
CA GLU A 53 -13.02 23.40 13.31
C GLU A 53 -13.67 22.05 13.06
N ILE A 54 -13.53 21.49 11.85
CA ILE A 54 -14.21 20.27 11.41
C ILE A 54 -13.25 19.12 11.12
N THR A 55 -12.07 19.14 11.72
CA THR A 55 -11.08 18.06 11.59
C THR A 55 -10.50 17.66 12.95
N LEU A 56 -9.89 16.48 13.03
CA LEU A 56 -9.23 16.02 14.25
C LEU A 56 -7.94 16.81 14.56
N GLU A 57 -7.28 17.33 13.53
CA GLU A 57 -6.08 18.15 13.64
C GLU A 57 -6.41 19.63 13.41
N CYS A 58 -5.68 20.53 14.08
CA CYS A 58 -5.85 21.98 13.92
C CYS A 58 -4.88 22.53 12.86
N SER A 59 -3.77 23.11 13.31
CA SER A 59 -2.73 23.70 12.46
C SER A 59 -2.11 22.65 11.54
N ARG A 60 -2.16 22.92 10.24
CA ARG A 60 -1.66 22.03 9.19
C ARG A 60 -0.95 22.86 8.12
N ALA A 61 0.04 22.27 7.47
CA ALA A 61 0.79 22.95 6.43
C ALA A 61 -0.04 23.07 5.15
N GLY A 62 -0.40 24.29 4.76
CA GLY A 62 -1.01 24.56 3.45
C GLY A 62 -0.14 24.09 2.27
N ALA A 63 1.18 23.98 2.49
CA ALA A 63 2.13 23.41 1.53
C ALA A 63 1.80 21.97 1.12
N ALA A 64 1.28 21.13 2.02
CA ALA A 64 0.89 19.76 1.68
C ALA A 64 -0.31 19.74 0.72
N ALA A 65 -1.29 20.62 0.93
CA ALA A 65 -2.43 20.77 0.03
C ALA A 65 -2.00 21.33 -1.33
N ALA A 66 -1.12 22.33 -1.35
CA ALA A 66 -0.58 22.90 -2.58
C ALA A 66 0.25 21.89 -3.40
N ALA A 67 1.08 21.08 -2.73
CA ALA A 67 1.87 20.03 -3.36
C ALA A 67 0.97 18.95 -4.00
N LEU A 68 -0.05 18.48 -3.27
CA LEU A 68 -1.02 17.53 -3.80
C LEU A 68 -1.77 18.12 -5.01
N TRP A 69 -2.23 19.37 -4.90
CA TRP A 69 -2.90 20.05 -6.00
C TRP A 69 -2.02 20.13 -7.25
N ALA A 70 -0.75 20.53 -7.10
CA ALA A 70 0.20 20.61 -8.21
C ALA A 70 0.43 19.23 -8.85
N THR A 71 0.54 18.17 -8.04
CA THR A 71 0.64 16.80 -8.55
C THR A 71 -0.62 16.38 -9.30
N GLN A 72 -1.81 16.76 -8.85
CA GLN A 72 -3.07 16.49 -9.54
C GLN A 72 -3.17 17.25 -10.87
N GLN A 73 -2.65 18.47 -10.95
CA GLN A 73 -2.55 19.20 -12.22
C GLN A 73 -1.62 18.49 -13.21
N LYS A 74 -0.49 17.95 -12.74
CA LYS A 74 0.47 17.22 -13.58
C LYS A 74 -0.02 15.81 -13.96
N PHE A 75 -0.72 15.15 -13.05
CA PHE A 75 -1.22 13.79 -13.16
C PHE A 75 -2.72 13.73 -12.82
N PRO A 76 -3.59 14.21 -13.72
CA PRO A 76 -5.04 14.20 -13.49
C PRO A 76 -5.57 12.79 -13.22
N TYR A 77 -6.60 12.70 -12.38
CA TYR A 77 -7.28 11.45 -12.02
C TYR A 77 -8.28 11.04 -13.10
N GLU A 78 -7.76 10.75 -14.27
CA GLU A 78 -8.54 10.33 -15.44
C GLU A 78 -8.41 8.82 -15.65
N ARG A 79 -9.53 8.18 -16.01
CA ARG A 79 -9.50 6.78 -16.46
C ARG A 79 -8.56 6.67 -17.65
N SER A 80 -7.65 5.72 -17.61
CA SER A 80 -6.63 5.51 -18.65
C SER A 80 -5.66 6.68 -18.86
N GLY A 81 -5.68 7.71 -18.00
CA GLY A 81 -4.73 8.82 -18.02
C GLY A 81 -3.32 8.41 -17.57
N ALA A 82 -2.38 9.36 -17.58
CA ALA A 82 -0.98 9.10 -17.23
C ALA A 82 -0.82 8.50 -15.82
N PHE A 83 -1.57 9.01 -14.84
CA PHE A 83 -1.56 8.47 -13.48
C PHE A 83 -2.07 7.03 -13.42
N ALA A 84 -3.21 6.76 -14.05
CA ALA A 84 -3.78 5.42 -14.10
C ALA A 84 -2.83 4.41 -14.78
N LYS A 85 -2.16 4.80 -15.87
CA LYS A 85 -1.15 3.96 -16.54
C LYS A 85 0.02 3.61 -15.61
N ARG A 86 0.48 4.55 -14.77
CA ARG A 86 1.52 4.28 -13.77
C ARG A 86 1.06 3.24 -12.75
N LEU A 87 -0.14 3.40 -12.19
CA LEU A 87 -0.70 2.42 -11.24
C LEU A 87 -0.88 1.03 -11.88
N ASN A 88 -1.35 1.00 -13.13
CA ASN A 88 -1.49 -0.26 -13.88
C ASN A 88 -0.14 -0.94 -14.12
N ALA A 89 0.93 -0.19 -14.41
CA ALA A 89 2.27 -0.75 -14.55
C ALA A 89 2.75 -1.40 -13.24
N SER A 90 2.43 -0.81 -12.09
CA SER A 90 2.70 -1.41 -10.77
C SER A 90 1.91 -2.70 -10.52
N LEU A 91 0.63 -2.77 -10.91
CA LEU A 91 -0.14 -4.01 -10.87
C LEU A 91 0.44 -5.08 -11.81
N GLU A 92 0.79 -4.71 -13.04
CA GLU A 92 1.40 -5.65 -13.99
C GLU A 92 2.78 -6.14 -13.51
N ALA A 93 3.53 -5.32 -12.77
CA ALA A 93 4.76 -5.76 -12.10
C ALA A 93 4.49 -6.85 -11.05
N ALA A 94 3.46 -6.71 -10.21
CA ALA A 94 3.09 -7.73 -9.23
C ALA A 94 2.64 -9.03 -9.91
N LYS A 95 1.86 -8.94 -10.99
CA LYS A 95 1.47 -10.11 -11.81
C LYS A 95 2.65 -10.75 -12.54
N GLY A 96 3.61 -9.94 -13.00
CA GLY A 96 4.85 -10.41 -13.61
C GLY A 96 5.70 -11.22 -12.65
N LEU A 97 5.96 -10.65 -11.47
CA LEU A 97 6.67 -11.33 -10.39
C LEU A 97 5.97 -12.64 -9.98
N LYS A 98 4.64 -12.62 -9.84
CA LYS A 98 3.85 -13.85 -9.58
C LYS A 98 4.14 -14.95 -10.60
N ARG A 99 4.15 -14.63 -11.91
CA ARG A 99 4.43 -15.63 -12.95
C ARG A 99 5.84 -16.20 -12.82
N SER A 100 6.85 -15.35 -12.57
CA SER A 100 8.24 -15.79 -12.36
C SER A 100 8.37 -16.71 -11.13
N LEU A 101 7.66 -16.41 -10.04
CA LEU A 101 7.64 -17.22 -8.82
C LEU A 101 6.98 -18.59 -9.04
N ILE A 102 5.81 -18.62 -9.71
CA ILE A 102 5.11 -19.88 -10.03
C ILE A 102 5.97 -20.77 -10.93
N ALA A 103 6.72 -20.19 -11.87
CA ALA A 103 7.66 -20.94 -12.71
C ALA A 103 8.83 -21.58 -11.93
N LYS A 104 9.00 -21.25 -10.65
CA LYS A 104 9.96 -21.85 -9.72
C LYS A 104 9.29 -22.78 -8.70
N ASP A 105 8.01 -23.11 -8.89
CA ASP A 105 7.18 -23.88 -7.95
C ASP A 105 6.98 -23.19 -6.59
N TRP A 106 7.12 -21.85 -6.54
CA TRP A 106 6.87 -21.10 -5.32
C TRP A 106 5.39 -20.80 -5.18
N TRP A 107 5.00 -20.59 -3.93
CA TRP A 107 3.62 -20.30 -3.58
C TRP A 107 3.37 -18.81 -3.56
N VAL A 108 2.27 -18.36 -4.18
CA VAL A 108 1.94 -16.94 -4.32
C VAL A 108 0.45 -16.71 -4.06
N LEU A 109 0.12 -15.68 -3.29
CA LEU A 109 -1.27 -15.20 -3.17
C LEU A 109 -1.66 -14.39 -4.41
N GLU A 110 -2.92 -14.44 -4.82
CA GLU A 110 -3.39 -13.66 -5.97
C GLU A 110 -3.23 -12.15 -5.70
N PRO A 111 -2.42 -11.41 -6.48
CA PRO A 111 -2.28 -9.97 -6.32
C PRO A 111 -3.50 -9.25 -6.90
N GLU A 112 -4.32 -8.65 -6.04
CA GLU A 112 -5.40 -7.75 -6.46
C GLU A 112 -4.90 -6.33 -6.80
N LEU A 113 -3.74 -5.95 -6.24
CA LEU A 113 -3.05 -4.68 -6.41
C LEU A 113 -1.55 -4.93 -6.68
N ASP A 114 -0.70 -3.92 -6.51
CA ASP A 114 0.74 -3.97 -6.74
C ASP A 114 1.55 -4.63 -5.62
N ILE A 115 0.93 -5.46 -4.79
CA ILE A 115 1.58 -6.17 -3.68
C ILE A 115 1.62 -7.66 -4.01
N CYS A 116 2.83 -8.22 -4.09
CA CYS A 116 3.04 -9.65 -4.31
C CYS A 116 3.47 -10.30 -2.99
N VAL A 117 2.65 -11.23 -2.48
CA VAL A 117 2.92 -12.01 -1.27
C VAL A 117 3.20 -13.46 -1.67
N PHE A 118 4.36 -13.99 -1.27
CA PHE A 118 4.82 -15.30 -1.70
C PHE A 118 5.63 -16.04 -0.62
N SER A 119 5.79 -17.34 -0.81
CA SER A 119 6.49 -18.25 0.09
C SER A 119 7.24 -19.30 -0.71
N LEU A 120 8.36 -19.76 -0.17
CA LEU A 120 8.95 -21.05 -0.55
C LEU A 120 7.97 -22.19 -0.18
N PRO A 121 7.92 -23.28 -0.96
CA PRO A 121 7.08 -24.44 -0.65
C PRO A 121 7.66 -25.24 0.53
N GLY A 122 6.83 -26.05 1.17
CA GLY A 122 7.27 -26.95 2.24
C GLY A 122 6.10 -27.71 2.89
N VAL A 123 6.34 -28.26 4.09
CA VAL A 123 5.32 -29.07 4.79
C VAL A 123 4.89 -28.45 6.10
N LYS A 124 5.80 -27.89 6.90
CA LYS A 124 5.53 -27.45 8.28
C LYS A 124 5.73 -25.94 8.44
N ALA A 125 4.79 -25.27 9.11
CA ALA A 125 4.72 -23.81 9.16
C ALA A 125 5.99 -23.16 9.76
N SER A 126 6.54 -23.70 10.84
CA SER A 126 7.79 -23.19 11.43
C SER A 126 9.00 -23.31 10.51
N GLU A 127 9.15 -24.43 9.80
CA GLU A 127 10.25 -24.68 8.87
C GLU A 127 10.16 -23.76 7.64
N ILE A 128 8.97 -23.64 7.05
CA ILE A 128 8.74 -22.70 5.94
C ILE A 128 9.01 -21.26 6.38
N SER A 129 8.58 -20.89 7.59
CA SER A 129 8.83 -19.56 8.14
C SER A 129 10.32 -19.26 8.32
N ALA A 130 11.11 -20.25 8.74
CA ALA A 130 12.56 -20.13 8.84
C ALA A 130 13.22 -19.97 7.46
N LEU A 131 12.77 -20.75 6.46
CA LEU A 131 13.25 -20.65 5.08
C LEU A 131 12.95 -19.28 4.46
N ASN A 132 11.73 -18.77 4.62
CA ASN A 132 11.36 -17.44 4.12
C ASN A 132 12.17 -16.31 4.78
N ARG A 133 12.50 -16.44 6.08
CA ARG A 133 13.39 -15.49 6.78
C ARG A 133 14.82 -15.54 6.23
N ALA A 134 15.37 -16.74 6.07
CA ALA A 134 16.70 -16.91 5.52
C ALA A 134 16.80 -16.34 4.09
N PHE A 135 15.79 -16.61 3.25
CA PHE A 135 15.68 -16.01 1.93
C PHE A 135 15.61 -14.48 1.98
N PHE A 136 14.75 -13.91 2.84
CA PHE A 136 14.64 -12.46 3.02
C PHE A 136 15.99 -11.83 3.44
N GLU A 137 16.70 -12.45 4.39
CA GLU A 137 18.01 -11.98 4.85
C GLU A 137 19.09 -12.10 3.78
N GLN A 138 19.05 -13.17 2.96
CA GLN A 138 19.94 -13.32 1.82
C GLN A 138 19.70 -12.22 0.78
N LYS A 139 18.43 -11.98 0.41
CA LYS A 139 18.07 -10.94 -0.56
C LYS A 139 18.45 -9.54 -0.09
N ALA A 140 18.36 -9.26 1.21
CA ALA A 140 18.86 -8.00 1.76
C ALA A 140 20.37 -7.81 1.50
N LYS A 141 21.20 -8.87 1.59
CA LYS A 141 22.64 -8.83 1.27
C LYS A 141 22.91 -8.59 -0.22
N GLU A 142 21.96 -8.96 -1.08
CA GLU A 142 22.00 -8.72 -2.53
C GLU A 142 21.45 -7.34 -2.93
N ASN A 143 21.21 -6.45 -1.96
CA ASN A 143 20.58 -5.14 -2.12
C ASN A 143 19.15 -5.21 -2.70
N LEU A 144 18.39 -6.26 -2.33
CA LEU A 144 16.97 -6.39 -2.63
C LEU A 144 16.16 -6.17 -1.34
N HIS A 145 15.40 -5.08 -1.32
CA HIS A 145 14.58 -4.69 -0.17
C HIS A 145 13.18 -5.30 -0.29
N LEU A 146 13.00 -6.43 0.39
CA LEU A 146 11.71 -7.10 0.54
C LEU A 146 11.11 -6.78 1.92
N ALA A 147 9.96 -7.35 2.25
CA ALA A 147 9.39 -7.32 3.58
C ALA A 147 8.92 -8.71 3.99
N LEU A 148 8.72 -8.93 5.29
CA LEU A 148 8.06 -10.11 5.81
C LEU A 148 6.61 -9.79 6.18
N PHE A 149 5.73 -10.78 6.01
CA PHE A 149 4.35 -10.72 6.43
C PHE A 149 4.02 -11.97 7.25
N SER A 150 3.29 -11.78 8.37
CA SER A 150 2.77 -12.89 9.17
C SER A 150 1.38 -13.23 8.62
N LEU A 151 1.31 -14.30 7.83
CA LEU A 151 0.08 -14.79 7.21
C LEU A 151 -0.70 -15.63 8.22
N PRO A 152 -1.91 -15.20 8.66
CA PRO A 152 -2.73 -15.98 9.56
C PRO A 152 -3.25 -17.25 8.89
N GLN A 153 -3.45 -18.33 9.67
CA GLN A 153 -3.92 -19.62 9.16
C GLN A 153 -5.20 -19.51 8.31
N ARG A 154 -6.18 -18.70 8.75
CA ARG A 154 -7.46 -18.49 8.04
C ARG A 154 -7.31 -17.87 6.64
N ASN A 155 -6.17 -17.24 6.36
CA ASN A 155 -5.87 -16.57 5.11
C ASN A 155 -4.86 -17.36 4.25
N CYS A 156 -4.37 -18.50 4.74
CA CYS A 156 -3.41 -19.33 4.03
C CYS A 156 -4.13 -20.34 3.12
N PRO A 157 -3.96 -20.28 1.79
CA PRO A 157 -4.60 -21.21 0.87
C PRO A 157 -3.83 -22.53 0.72
N TRP A 158 -2.62 -22.63 1.27
CA TRP A 158 -1.74 -23.80 1.10
C TRP A 158 -1.95 -24.83 2.21
N GLN A 159 -1.97 -26.10 1.82
CA GLN A 159 -2.10 -27.20 2.76
C GLN A 159 -0.74 -27.48 3.41
N ILE A 160 -0.58 -27.04 4.65
CA ILE A 160 0.63 -27.24 5.46
C ILE A 160 0.25 -27.72 6.87
N LYS A 161 1.21 -28.36 7.54
CA LYS A 161 1.13 -28.71 8.95
C LYS A 161 1.40 -27.49 9.82
N TRP A 162 0.41 -27.12 10.63
CA TRP A 162 0.50 -26.00 11.56
C TRP A 162 1.04 -26.44 12.92
N ASP A 163 2.14 -25.84 13.34
CA ASP A 163 2.75 -25.98 14.66
C ASP A 163 3.01 -24.63 15.35
N ILE A 164 2.69 -23.53 14.66
CA ILE A 164 2.78 -22.14 15.11
C ILE A 164 1.55 -21.37 14.60
N PRO A 165 1.15 -20.24 15.22
CA PRO A 165 -0.12 -19.57 14.91
C PRO A 165 -0.18 -18.81 13.57
N SER A 166 0.96 -18.61 12.90
CA SER A 166 1.03 -17.88 11.63
C SER A 166 2.23 -18.35 10.81
N LEU A 167 2.13 -18.22 9.49
CA LEU A 167 3.24 -18.48 8.57
C LEU A 167 3.95 -17.17 8.23
N THR A 168 5.27 -17.09 8.43
CA THR A 168 6.06 -15.98 7.87
C THR A 168 6.23 -16.19 6.38
N VAL A 169 5.74 -15.24 5.58
CA VAL A 169 5.87 -15.19 4.12
C VAL A 169 6.59 -13.90 3.70
N VAL A 170 7.02 -13.83 2.45
CA VAL A 170 7.70 -12.67 1.88
C VAL A 170 6.67 -11.78 1.18
N ARG A 171 6.84 -10.46 1.28
CA ARG A 171 6.01 -9.44 0.64
C ARG A 171 6.90 -8.48 -0.14
N SER A 172 6.58 -8.30 -1.42
CA SER A 172 7.14 -7.24 -2.27
C SER A 172 6.05 -6.23 -2.62
N VAL A 173 6.36 -4.94 -2.53
CA VAL A 173 5.48 -3.85 -2.96
C VAL A 173 6.06 -3.23 -4.22
N LEU A 174 5.38 -3.42 -5.35
CA LEU A 174 5.85 -3.05 -6.68
C LEU A 174 5.36 -1.63 -7.07
N MET A 175 5.55 -0.68 -6.16
CA MET A 175 4.96 0.68 -6.21
C MET A 175 5.44 1.57 -7.36
N LYS A 176 6.59 1.25 -7.96
CA LYS A 176 7.17 2.02 -9.05
C LYS A 176 6.86 1.35 -10.39
N PRO A 177 6.43 2.08 -11.43
CA PRO A 177 6.25 1.51 -12.77
C PRO A 177 7.50 0.81 -13.31
N GLU A 178 8.68 1.29 -12.90
CA GLU A 178 9.98 0.74 -13.26
C GLU A 178 10.22 -0.66 -12.66
N HIS A 179 9.42 -1.09 -11.69
CA HIS A 179 9.45 -2.47 -11.20
C HIS A 179 8.80 -3.47 -12.17
N ASN A 180 8.13 -2.99 -13.23
CA ASN A 180 7.63 -3.85 -14.31
C ASN A 180 8.78 -4.28 -15.24
N ASP A 181 9.76 -4.96 -14.67
CA ASP A 181 11.02 -5.34 -15.32
C ASP A 181 11.33 -6.82 -15.03
N PRO A 182 11.34 -7.69 -16.05
CA PRO A 182 11.74 -9.09 -15.90
C PRO A 182 13.09 -9.28 -15.21
N LYS A 183 14.06 -8.39 -15.44
CA LYS A 183 15.38 -8.49 -14.81
C LYS A 183 15.31 -8.35 -13.30
N LEU A 184 14.42 -7.49 -12.80
CA LEU A 184 14.17 -7.36 -11.37
C LEU A 184 13.54 -8.63 -10.82
N TRP A 185 12.55 -9.20 -11.51
CA TRP A 185 11.87 -10.41 -11.06
C TRP A 185 12.81 -11.61 -11.05
N ASP A 186 13.69 -11.73 -12.04
CA ASP A 186 14.71 -12.77 -12.10
C ASP A 186 15.70 -12.65 -10.94
N ARG A 187 16.12 -11.43 -10.58
CA ARG A 187 16.95 -11.19 -9.39
C ARG A 187 16.23 -11.53 -8.08
N ILE A 188 14.92 -11.29 -8.00
CA ILE A 188 14.14 -11.68 -6.82
C ILE A 188 14.02 -13.22 -6.75
N THR A 189 13.84 -13.89 -7.88
CA THR A 189 13.59 -15.34 -7.94
C THR A 189 14.86 -16.20 -8.04
N SER A 190 16.05 -15.60 -8.10
CA SER A 190 17.31 -16.33 -8.00
C SER A 190 17.52 -16.87 -6.59
N VAL A 191 18.07 -18.08 -6.47
CA VAL A 191 18.47 -18.69 -5.19
C VAL A 191 19.97 -18.60 -5.04
#